data_AF-A0A6H9HJJ2-F1
#
_entry.id   AF-A0A6H9HJJ2-F1
#
_cell.length_a   1.000
_cell.length_b   1.000
_cell.length_c   1.000
_cell.angle_alpha   90.00
_cell.angle_beta   90.00
_cell.angle_gamma   90.00
#
_symmetry.space_group_name_H-M   'P 1'
#
loop_
_entity.id
_entity.type
_entity.pdbx_description
1 polymer ?
#
loop_
_entity_poly.entity_id
_entity_poly.type
_entity_poly.pdbx_seq_one_letter_code
_entity_poly.pdbx_strand_id
1 'polypeptide(L)'
;MPLRIVPAILLVLLLVVAGGAIRWWMTGDESPPPAFAGSAACAGCHAAARFHQQDGRYFVDASGADGKAATFELRYSFGLYPLQQYLVPLPGGRLQAFGIAWDSRPAAAGGQRWFDLYPDQKLLPGQPLHWTGIDQAWNYQCADCHSTDLRKNYDAATRSYASKWSEISVGCEACHGPASNHVSWAQQGRLRRARDPARGLVVALDERQGVSWNRGDGPTAARSVPATTSREIGVCARCHARRGQFTDTVNAGSDWLDGFRPALIEPGLYHVDGQQREEVYTWGSFMQSRMHAAGVSCADCHEPHSGSLRAAGNAVCAQCHAPATFDASSHHHHEPGSPGSRCVACHMPATTYMVVDPRHDHSLRIPRPDQSVSLGTPNACGNCHDGHDARWAAAAIAGWYPQRKPGFQAFAATFAAADRGDPAADAALAALVTDAAQPAIVRASAIARGARSGGPQWQAASVAALGDGDALVRTAAAEGLRSADPALRAEQLPKLLADPVRLVRMAAARSLAG
;
A
#
# COMPACT_ATOMS: atom_id res chain seq x y z
N MET A 1 -26.47 77.08 -29.12
CA MET A 1 -25.94 77.74 -30.34
C MET A 1 -24.96 76.80 -31.02
N PRO A 2 -24.95 76.72 -32.36
CA PRO A 2 -25.15 75.45 -33.05
C PRO A 2 -24.15 75.19 -34.20
N LEU A 3 -24.41 74.10 -34.96
CA LEU A 3 -24.03 73.87 -36.37
C LEU A 3 -22.54 73.46 -36.61
N ARG A 4 -22.19 72.50 -37.51
CA ARG A 4 -22.59 72.28 -38.92
C ARG A 4 -22.35 70.79 -39.29
N ILE A 5 -23.26 70.06 -39.95
CA ILE A 5 -23.56 69.98 -41.42
C ILE A 5 -22.39 69.43 -42.30
N VAL A 6 -22.47 68.11 -42.57
CA VAL A 6 -22.35 67.30 -43.83
C VAL A 6 -22.00 68.08 -45.13
N PRO A 7 -21.12 67.59 -46.06
CA PRO A 7 -21.57 66.67 -47.13
C PRO A 7 -20.58 65.62 -47.69
N ALA A 8 -21.18 64.61 -48.30
CA ALA A 8 -20.58 63.57 -49.14
C ALA A 8 -20.38 64.04 -50.60
N ILE A 9 -19.33 63.55 -51.28
CA ILE A 9 -19.13 63.52 -52.74
C ILE A 9 -18.30 62.24 -53.02
N LEU A 10 -18.83 61.15 -53.62
CA LEU A 10 -18.96 60.83 -55.07
C LEU A 10 -17.62 60.99 -55.84
N LEU A 11 -17.12 60.18 -56.78
CA LEU A 11 -17.63 59.10 -57.65
C LEU A 11 -16.43 58.62 -58.52
N VAL A 12 -16.56 57.45 -59.16
CA VAL A 12 -15.91 56.95 -60.42
C VAL A 12 -14.46 56.43 -60.33
N LEU A 13 -14.19 55.11 -60.37
CA LEU A 13 -14.07 54.18 -61.54
C LEU A 13 -12.85 54.44 -62.44
N LEU A 14 -11.91 53.48 -62.49
CA LEU A 14 -11.46 52.81 -63.72
C LEU A 14 -10.42 51.70 -63.43
N LEU A 15 -10.58 50.60 -64.17
CA LEU A 15 -9.79 49.37 -64.17
C LEU A 15 -8.34 49.56 -64.66
N VAL A 16 -7.42 48.66 -64.27
CA VAL A 16 -6.76 47.66 -65.15
C VAL A 16 -5.62 46.92 -64.40
N VAL A 17 -5.80 45.60 -64.30
CA VAL A 17 -4.83 44.47 -64.40
C VAL A 17 -3.37 44.65 -63.96
N ALA A 18 -2.95 43.90 -62.93
CA ALA A 18 -1.72 43.07 -62.91
C ALA A 18 -1.70 42.19 -61.66
N GLY A 19 -1.18 40.97 -61.79
CA GLY A 19 -1.23 39.92 -60.77
C GLY A 19 -0.38 40.15 -59.51
N GLY A 20 -0.67 39.34 -58.49
CA GLY A 20 0.09 39.25 -57.25
C GLY A 20 -0.81 39.29 -56.01
N ALA A 21 -0.54 38.40 -55.05
CA ALA A 21 -1.16 38.22 -53.73
C ALA A 21 -1.79 39.49 -53.10
N ILE A 22 -2.90 39.40 -52.36
CA ILE A 22 -2.94 38.94 -50.96
C ILE A 22 -4.39 38.55 -50.62
N ARG A 23 -4.62 37.28 -50.25
CA ARG A 23 -5.83 36.86 -49.53
C ARG A 23 -5.60 37.08 -48.05
N TRP A 24 -6.26 38.08 -47.46
CA TRP A 24 -6.45 38.16 -46.02
C TRP A 24 -7.48 37.11 -45.60
N TRP A 25 -7.01 35.94 -45.15
CA TRP A 25 -7.86 35.02 -44.39
C TRP A 25 -7.95 35.55 -42.95
N MET A 26 -8.85 36.51 -42.72
CA MET A 26 -9.47 36.61 -41.40
C MET A 26 -10.56 35.55 -41.36
N THR A 27 -10.20 34.33 -40.99
CA THR A 27 -11.18 33.39 -40.43
C THR A 27 -11.39 33.84 -39.00
N GLY A 28 -12.29 34.80 -38.82
CA GLY A 28 -13.01 34.91 -37.57
C GLY A 28 -13.65 33.55 -37.35
N ASP A 29 -13.26 32.89 -36.27
CA ASP A 29 -14.00 31.78 -35.72
C ASP A 29 -15.37 32.34 -35.30
N GLU A 30 -16.30 32.40 -36.26
CA GLU A 30 -17.73 32.58 -36.00
C GLU A 30 -18.24 31.28 -35.38
N SER A 31 -17.72 30.96 -34.20
CA SER A 31 -18.38 30.08 -33.27
C SER A 31 -19.80 30.64 -33.09
N PRO A 32 -20.86 29.86 -33.39
CA PRO A 32 -22.23 30.33 -33.24
C PRO A 32 -22.42 30.87 -31.82
N PRO A 33 -23.28 31.89 -31.63
CA PRO A 33 -23.52 32.45 -30.31
C PRO A 33 -23.88 31.32 -29.34
N PRO A 34 -23.33 31.32 -28.10
CA PRO A 34 -23.53 30.23 -27.16
C PRO A 34 -25.03 30.01 -26.93
N ALA A 35 -25.52 28.86 -27.42
CA ALA A 35 -26.90 28.44 -27.25
C ALA A 35 -27.03 27.64 -25.94
N PHE A 36 -28.16 27.77 -25.26
CA PHE A 36 -28.46 26.95 -24.08
C PHE A 36 -28.52 25.47 -24.48
N ALA A 37 -27.50 24.70 -24.09
CA ALA A 37 -27.41 23.27 -24.41
C ALA A 37 -28.35 22.38 -23.57
N GLY A 38 -28.96 22.94 -22.52
CA GLY A 38 -29.76 22.18 -21.54
C GLY A 38 -28.89 21.34 -20.60
N SER A 39 -29.34 21.13 -19.36
CA SER A 39 -28.58 20.41 -18.33
C SER A 39 -28.26 18.96 -18.71
N ALA A 40 -29.08 18.32 -19.55
CA ALA A 40 -28.84 16.99 -20.08
C ALA A 40 -27.57 16.90 -20.95
N ALA A 41 -27.23 17.95 -21.72
CA ALA A 41 -26.00 17.99 -22.51
C ALA A 41 -24.75 18.12 -21.62
N CYS A 42 -24.89 18.72 -20.43
CA CYS A 42 -23.82 18.83 -19.44
C CYS A 42 -23.62 17.51 -18.66
N ALA A 43 -24.65 16.66 -18.57
CA ALA A 43 -24.63 15.44 -17.75
C ALA A 43 -23.53 14.44 -18.16
N GLY A 44 -23.16 14.32 -19.43
CA GLY A 44 -22.06 13.42 -19.83
C GLY A 44 -20.69 13.80 -19.20
N CYS A 45 -20.47 15.09 -18.95
CA CYS A 45 -19.24 15.64 -18.37
C CYS A 45 -19.37 15.99 -16.87
N HIS A 46 -20.59 16.15 -16.37
CA HIS A 46 -20.92 16.65 -15.04
C HIS A 46 -21.97 15.80 -14.29
N ALA A 47 -22.23 14.55 -14.72
CA ALA A 47 -23.16 13.66 -14.02
C ALA A 47 -22.58 13.34 -12.65
N ALA A 48 -23.14 13.97 -11.63
CA ALA A 48 -23.09 13.43 -10.28
C ALA A 48 -23.70 12.03 -10.32
N ALA A 49 -22.99 11.03 -9.80
CA ALA A 49 -23.54 9.69 -9.74
C ALA A 49 -24.79 9.69 -8.84
N ARG A 50 -25.88 9.07 -9.30
CA ARG A 50 -27.14 9.01 -8.54
C ARG A 50 -27.44 7.58 -8.13
N PHE A 51 -27.24 7.31 -6.85
CA PHE A 51 -27.59 6.04 -6.21
C PHE A 51 -29.09 5.97 -5.94
N HIS A 52 -29.73 4.86 -6.27
CA HIS A 52 -31.15 4.64 -6.04
C HIS A 52 -31.49 3.16 -5.89
N GLN A 53 -32.69 2.89 -5.36
CA GLN A 53 -33.22 1.54 -5.21
C GLN A 53 -34.48 1.39 -6.06
N GLN A 54 -34.63 0.25 -6.72
CA GLN A 54 -35.83 -0.11 -7.47
C GLN A 54 -36.08 -1.62 -7.31
N ASP A 55 -37.32 -2.00 -6.98
CA ASP A 55 -37.75 -3.40 -6.86
C ASP A 55 -36.83 -4.27 -5.96
N GLY A 56 -36.35 -3.68 -4.86
CA GLY A 56 -35.44 -4.36 -3.93
C GLY A 56 -33.98 -4.48 -4.39
N ARG A 57 -33.62 -3.94 -5.56
CA ARG A 57 -32.27 -3.92 -6.12
C ARG A 57 -31.68 -2.50 -6.08
N TYR A 58 -30.35 -2.43 -6.11
CA TYR A 58 -29.60 -1.18 -5.97
C TYR A 58 -28.93 -0.80 -7.30
N PHE A 59 -28.97 0.49 -7.62
CA PHE A 59 -28.49 1.01 -8.90
C PHE A 59 -27.73 2.32 -8.74
N VAL A 60 -26.89 2.65 -9.72
CA VAL A 60 -26.24 3.94 -9.88
C VAL A 60 -26.39 4.44 -11.31
N ASP A 61 -26.83 5.69 -11.47
CA ASP A 61 -26.73 6.40 -12.74
C ASP A 61 -25.36 7.08 -12.83
N ALA A 62 -24.57 6.75 -13.85
CA ALA A 62 -23.20 7.27 -14.03
C ALA A 62 -22.77 7.23 -15.51
N SER A 63 -21.66 7.91 -15.84
CA SER A 63 -21.04 7.79 -17.16
C SER A 63 -20.30 6.45 -17.29
N GLY A 64 -20.65 5.70 -18.34
CA GLY A 64 -20.07 4.40 -18.68
C GLY A 64 -18.72 4.46 -19.38
N ALA A 65 -18.28 3.32 -19.89
CA ALA A 65 -16.99 3.19 -20.58
C ALA A 65 -16.93 3.96 -21.92
N ASP A 66 -18.09 4.30 -22.49
CA ASP A 66 -18.24 5.13 -23.69
C ASP A 66 -18.47 6.62 -23.36
N GLY A 67 -18.41 6.98 -22.07
CA GLY A 67 -18.66 8.32 -21.57
C GLY A 67 -20.14 8.74 -21.55
N LYS A 68 -21.07 7.84 -21.92
CA LYS A 68 -22.51 8.14 -21.91
C LYS A 68 -23.12 7.77 -20.57
N ALA A 69 -24.12 8.54 -20.15
CA ALA A 69 -24.90 8.24 -18.96
C ALA A 69 -25.69 6.93 -19.15
N ALA A 70 -25.60 6.05 -18.17
CA ALA A 70 -26.34 4.80 -18.10
C ALA A 70 -26.63 4.42 -16.64
N THR A 71 -27.58 3.50 -16.45
CA THR A 71 -27.91 2.94 -15.15
C THR A 71 -27.21 1.58 -14.99
N PHE A 72 -26.48 1.42 -13.89
CA PHE A 72 -25.75 0.20 -13.58
C PHE A 72 -26.25 -0.40 -12.27
N GLU A 73 -26.46 -1.71 -12.25
CA GLU A 73 -26.78 -2.42 -11.01
C GLU A 73 -25.54 -2.50 -10.10
N LEU A 74 -25.77 -2.26 -8.81
CA LEU A 74 -24.80 -2.50 -7.74
C LEU A 74 -25.09 -3.86 -7.13
N ARG A 75 -24.22 -4.84 -7.40
CA ARG A 75 -24.47 -6.24 -7.01
C ARG A 75 -23.89 -6.58 -5.64
N TYR A 76 -22.80 -5.90 -5.26
CA TYR A 76 -22.11 -6.14 -3.99
C TYR A 76 -21.66 -4.82 -3.38
N SER A 77 -21.49 -4.82 -2.06
CA SER A 77 -20.73 -3.83 -1.32
C SER A 77 -19.55 -4.52 -0.62
N PHE A 78 -18.42 -3.84 -0.50
CA PHE A 78 -17.27 -4.30 0.28
C PHE A 78 -16.62 -3.14 1.02
N GLY A 79 -15.95 -3.45 2.14
CA GLY A 79 -15.67 -2.45 3.18
C GLY A 79 -16.89 -2.21 4.06
N LEU A 80 -16.67 -1.94 5.34
CA LEU A 80 -17.73 -1.67 6.32
C LEU A 80 -17.51 -0.32 7.00
N TYR A 81 -16.33 -0.15 7.58
CA TYR A 81 -15.90 1.04 8.30
C TYR A 81 -14.40 1.28 7.99
N PRO A 82 -13.96 2.53 7.76
CA PRO A 82 -14.75 3.77 7.78
C PRO A 82 -15.49 4.09 6.48
N LEU A 83 -15.34 3.27 5.43
CA LEU A 83 -16.04 3.47 4.17
C LEU A 83 -16.52 2.15 3.55
N GLN A 84 -17.53 2.25 2.69
CA GLN A 84 -18.07 1.16 1.88
C GLN A 84 -17.97 1.51 0.40
N GLN A 85 -17.45 0.60 -0.41
CA GLN A 85 -17.43 0.68 -1.87
C GLN A 85 -18.38 -0.34 -2.48
N TYR A 86 -18.75 -0.12 -3.74
CA TYR A 86 -19.77 -0.91 -4.44
C TYR A 86 -19.23 -1.49 -5.73
N LEU A 87 -19.70 -2.70 -6.08
CA LEU A 87 -19.27 -3.42 -7.27
C LEU A 87 -20.33 -3.38 -8.37
N VAL A 88 -19.91 -2.89 -9.54
CA VAL A 88 -20.69 -2.84 -10.77
C VAL A 88 -20.28 -4.00 -11.69
N PRO A 89 -21.19 -4.92 -12.04
CA PRO A 89 -20.91 -5.94 -13.05
C PRO A 89 -20.80 -5.32 -14.46
N LEU A 90 -19.73 -5.65 -15.18
CA LEU A 90 -19.52 -5.32 -16.59
C LEU A 90 -19.33 -6.61 -17.43
N PRO A 91 -19.46 -6.53 -18.78
CA PRO A 91 -19.25 -7.68 -19.66
C PRO A 91 -17.93 -8.42 -19.44
N GLY A 92 -17.92 -9.71 -19.76
CA GLY A 92 -16.75 -10.57 -19.56
C GLY A 92 -16.48 -10.95 -18.09
N GLY A 93 -17.50 -10.90 -17.23
CA GLY A 93 -17.41 -11.30 -15.82
C GLY A 93 -16.64 -10.35 -14.91
N ARG A 94 -16.41 -9.12 -15.37
CA ARG A 94 -15.73 -8.07 -14.62
C ARG A 94 -16.66 -7.53 -13.53
N LEU A 95 -16.15 -7.43 -12.31
CA LEU A 95 -16.75 -6.67 -11.23
C LEU A 95 -15.87 -5.44 -11.02
N GLN A 96 -16.43 -4.25 -11.22
CA GLN A 96 -15.71 -2.98 -11.09
C GLN A 96 -15.99 -2.32 -9.76
N ALA A 97 -14.94 -1.95 -9.04
CA ALA A 97 -15.03 -1.09 -7.87
C ALA A 97 -15.40 0.32 -8.31
N PHE A 98 -16.54 0.81 -7.84
CA PHE A 98 -16.99 2.14 -8.17
C PHE A 98 -16.17 3.20 -7.42
N GLY A 99 -15.90 4.33 -8.10
CA GLY A 99 -15.05 5.41 -7.59
C GLY A 99 -15.71 6.27 -6.50
N ILE A 100 -17.04 6.20 -6.37
CA ILE A 100 -17.77 6.87 -5.29
C ILE A 100 -18.10 5.87 -4.19
N ALA A 101 -17.67 6.21 -2.97
CA ALA A 101 -17.84 5.42 -1.77
C ALA A 101 -18.80 6.09 -0.78
N TRP A 102 -19.32 5.29 0.15
CA TRP A 102 -20.09 5.76 1.29
C TRP A 102 -19.20 5.87 2.52
N ASP A 103 -19.11 7.06 3.12
CA ASP A 103 -18.46 7.29 4.40
C ASP A 103 -19.38 6.79 5.51
N SER A 104 -19.06 5.63 6.08
CA SER A 104 -19.91 4.98 7.08
C SER A 104 -19.64 5.45 8.51
N ARG A 105 -18.71 6.40 8.70
CA ARG A 105 -18.46 7.01 10.01
C ARG A 105 -19.72 7.72 10.52
N PRO A 106 -19.87 7.91 11.84
CA PRO A 106 -20.98 8.68 12.39
C PRO A 106 -21.04 10.09 11.79
N ALA A 107 -22.26 10.62 11.64
CA ALA A 107 -22.47 11.98 11.12
C ALA A 107 -21.73 13.05 11.94
N ALA A 108 -21.61 12.86 13.26
CA ALA A 108 -20.84 13.72 14.15
C ALA A 108 -19.33 13.79 13.82
N ALA A 109 -18.81 12.78 13.11
CA ALA A 109 -17.42 12.74 12.62
C ALA A 109 -17.32 13.18 11.13
N GLY A 110 -18.36 13.77 10.56
CA GLY A 110 -18.42 14.19 9.15
C GLY A 110 -18.68 13.05 8.17
N GLY A 111 -19.12 11.88 8.66
CA GLY A 111 -19.53 10.74 7.84
C GLY A 111 -21.01 10.76 7.45
N GLN A 112 -21.54 9.61 7.08
CA GLN A 112 -22.88 9.42 6.50
C GLN A 112 -23.08 10.22 5.21
N ARG A 113 -22.11 10.14 4.30
CA ARG A 113 -22.14 10.86 3.02
C ARG A 113 -21.46 10.08 1.91
N TRP A 114 -21.90 10.33 0.68
CA TRP A 114 -21.19 9.90 -0.52
C TRP A 114 -19.97 10.78 -0.76
N PHE A 115 -18.88 10.19 -1.23
CA PHE A 115 -17.67 10.92 -1.58
C PHE A 115 -16.91 10.23 -2.71
N ASP A 116 -16.21 11.03 -3.52
CA ASP A 116 -15.30 10.53 -4.55
C ASP A 116 -13.97 10.14 -3.90
N LEU A 117 -13.45 8.96 -4.24
CA LEU A 117 -12.15 8.48 -3.77
C LEU A 117 -10.97 9.21 -4.42
N TYR A 118 -11.22 9.91 -5.52
CA TYR A 118 -10.24 10.66 -6.30
C TYR A 118 -10.69 12.11 -6.52
N PRO A 119 -10.98 12.89 -5.46
CA PRO A 119 -11.66 14.19 -5.56
C PRO A 119 -10.90 15.23 -6.38
N ASP A 120 -9.57 15.13 -6.43
CA ASP A 120 -8.69 16.06 -7.16
C ASP A 120 -8.30 15.55 -8.56
N GLN A 121 -8.86 14.42 -9.01
CA GLN A 121 -8.53 13.81 -10.29
C GLN A 121 -9.75 13.71 -11.21
N LYS A 122 -9.64 14.28 -12.41
CA LYS A 122 -10.63 14.06 -13.46
C LYS A 122 -10.33 12.78 -14.22
N LEU A 123 -10.89 11.67 -13.74
CA LEU A 123 -10.72 10.36 -14.37
C LEU A 123 -11.67 10.21 -15.56
N LEU A 124 -11.11 9.98 -16.75
CA LEU A 124 -11.87 9.85 -18.00
C LEU A 124 -11.98 8.39 -18.43
N PRO A 125 -13.07 8.01 -19.14
CA PRO A 125 -13.18 6.69 -19.75
C PRO A 125 -11.93 6.32 -20.58
N GLY A 126 -11.49 5.07 -20.47
CA GLY A 126 -10.27 4.56 -21.09
C GLY A 126 -9.00 4.73 -20.26
N GLN A 127 -9.00 5.57 -19.22
CA GLN A 127 -7.89 5.65 -18.27
C GLN A 127 -7.88 4.44 -17.32
N PRO A 128 -6.71 3.93 -16.91
CA PRO A 128 -6.62 2.77 -16.03
C PRO A 128 -7.40 2.90 -14.71
N LEU A 129 -7.39 4.09 -14.10
CA LEU A 129 -7.98 4.36 -12.80
C LEU A 129 -9.47 4.77 -12.84
N HIS A 130 -10.01 5.10 -14.02
CA HIS A 130 -11.46 5.32 -14.17
C HIS A 130 -12.23 4.07 -13.70
N TRP A 131 -13.44 4.21 -13.16
CA TRP A 131 -14.19 3.09 -12.57
C TRP A 131 -14.44 1.93 -13.55
N THR A 132 -14.44 2.18 -14.86
CA THR A 132 -14.53 1.14 -15.90
C THR A 132 -13.17 0.61 -16.37
N GLY A 133 -12.08 1.15 -15.87
CA GLY A 133 -10.70 0.84 -16.22
C GLY A 133 -10.18 -0.45 -15.60
N ILE A 134 -8.94 -0.80 -15.92
CA ILE A 134 -8.34 -2.04 -15.44
C ILE A 134 -8.04 -1.95 -13.94
N ASP A 135 -7.56 -0.81 -13.44
CA ASP A 135 -7.13 -0.69 -12.04
C ASP A 135 -8.28 -0.72 -11.03
N GLN A 136 -9.52 -0.74 -11.52
CA GLN A 136 -10.74 -0.85 -10.71
C GLN A 136 -11.37 -2.25 -10.77
N ALA A 137 -10.78 -3.19 -11.52
CA ALA A 137 -11.32 -4.54 -11.63
C ALA A 137 -11.06 -5.34 -10.34
N TRP A 138 -12.12 -5.44 -9.54
CA TRP A 138 -12.13 -6.11 -8.24
C TRP A 138 -11.61 -7.54 -8.34
N ASN A 139 -11.94 -8.26 -9.41
CA ASN A 139 -11.53 -9.66 -9.63
C ASN A 139 -10.02 -9.90 -9.44
N TYR A 140 -9.17 -8.96 -9.88
CA TYR A 140 -7.71 -9.14 -9.75
C TYR A 140 -7.08 -8.23 -8.70
N GLN A 141 -7.64 -7.05 -8.44
CA GLN A 141 -7.07 -6.08 -7.50
C GLN A 141 -7.43 -6.37 -6.05
N CYS A 142 -8.67 -6.79 -5.80
CA CYS A 142 -9.26 -6.76 -4.46
C CYS A 142 -9.68 -8.15 -3.98
N ALA A 143 -10.21 -8.98 -4.88
CA ALA A 143 -10.89 -10.21 -4.53
C ALA A 143 -10.04 -11.16 -3.70
N ASP A 144 -8.72 -11.26 -3.93
CA ASP A 144 -7.84 -12.17 -3.17
C ASP A 144 -7.79 -11.81 -1.68
N CYS A 145 -7.85 -10.51 -1.35
CA CYS A 145 -7.89 -10.04 0.03
C CYS A 145 -9.31 -10.04 0.62
N HIS A 146 -10.34 -10.04 -0.22
CA HIS A 146 -11.73 -9.83 0.16
C HIS A 146 -12.61 -11.07 -0.09
N SER A 147 -12.03 -12.25 -0.27
CA SER A 147 -12.77 -13.50 -0.41
C SER A 147 -11.93 -14.69 0.05
N THR A 148 -12.58 -15.84 0.24
CA THR A 148 -11.92 -17.09 0.65
C THR A 148 -11.94 -18.09 -0.50
N ASP A 149 -10.80 -18.75 -0.75
CA ASP A 149 -10.56 -19.67 -1.87
C ASP A 149 -10.88 -19.06 -3.25
N LEU A 150 -10.37 -17.85 -3.50
CA LEU A 150 -10.56 -17.21 -4.80
C LEU A 150 -9.88 -18.01 -5.92
N ARG A 151 -10.66 -18.28 -6.97
CA ARG A 151 -10.18 -18.66 -8.29
C ARG A 151 -10.60 -17.58 -9.27
N LYS A 152 -9.64 -16.79 -9.81
CA LYS A 152 -9.98 -15.72 -10.75
C LYS A 152 -10.56 -16.28 -12.04
N ASN A 153 -10.07 -17.45 -12.46
CA ASN A 153 -10.36 -18.10 -13.74
C ASN A 153 -10.30 -17.08 -14.89
N TYR A 154 -9.17 -16.37 -14.95
CA TYR A 154 -8.94 -15.36 -15.98
C TYR A 154 -8.52 -16.04 -17.28
N ASP A 155 -9.24 -15.74 -18.36
CA ASP A 155 -8.89 -16.16 -19.70
C ASP A 155 -8.18 -15.00 -20.41
N ALA A 156 -6.91 -15.20 -20.75
CA ALA A 156 -6.08 -14.16 -21.35
C ALA A 156 -6.46 -13.84 -22.81
N ALA A 157 -7.01 -14.79 -23.56
CA ALA A 157 -7.38 -14.61 -24.97
C ALA A 157 -8.65 -13.74 -25.11
N THR A 158 -9.63 -13.99 -24.25
CA THR A 158 -10.91 -13.26 -24.21
C THR A 158 -10.89 -12.10 -23.23
N ARG A 159 -9.85 -11.99 -22.40
CA ARG A 159 -9.70 -10.99 -21.32
C ARG A 159 -10.91 -10.98 -20.39
N SER A 160 -11.39 -12.16 -20.03
CA SER A 160 -12.61 -12.35 -19.23
C SER A 160 -12.31 -13.06 -17.92
N TYR A 161 -13.20 -12.90 -16.94
CA TYR A 161 -13.13 -13.56 -15.64
C TYR A 161 -14.32 -14.49 -15.47
N ALA A 162 -14.07 -15.68 -14.94
CA ALA A 162 -15.10 -16.58 -14.41
C ALA A 162 -14.87 -16.81 -12.90
N SER A 163 -14.73 -15.71 -12.16
CA SER A 163 -14.26 -15.77 -10.77
C SER A 163 -15.20 -16.56 -9.88
N LYS A 164 -14.63 -17.43 -9.05
CA LYS A 164 -15.32 -18.24 -8.04
C LYS A 164 -14.61 -18.07 -6.70
N TRP A 165 -15.37 -18.16 -5.63
CA TRP A 165 -14.89 -18.15 -4.25
C TRP A 165 -15.82 -19.03 -3.41
N SER A 166 -15.31 -19.52 -2.28
CA SER A 166 -16.11 -20.27 -1.30
C SER A 166 -16.90 -19.34 -0.39
N GLU A 167 -16.30 -18.20 -0.02
CA GLU A 167 -16.93 -17.16 0.80
C GLU A 167 -16.56 -15.76 0.27
N ILE A 168 -17.52 -14.83 0.27
CA ILE A 168 -17.33 -13.45 -0.25
C ILE A 168 -16.59 -12.54 0.74
N SER A 169 -16.02 -13.10 1.80
CA SER A 169 -15.29 -12.38 2.85
C SER A 169 -14.15 -13.24 3.36
N VAL A 170 -13.34 -12.69 4.25
CA VAL A 170 -12.23 -13.39 4.91
C VAL A 170 -12.81 -14.36 5.93
N GLY A 171 -12.99 -15.61 5.52
CA GLY A 171 -13.48 -16.71 6.35
C GLY A 171 -12.35 -17.47 7.03
N CYS A 172 -12.70 -18.49 7.81
CA CYS A 172 -11.74 -19.25 8.63
C CYS A 172 -10.62 -19.86 7.78
N GLU A 173 -10.97 -20.38 6.60
CA GLU A 173 -10.03 -21.08 5.70
C GLU A 173 -9.03 -20.12 5.02
N ALA A 174 -9.27 -18.80 5.03
CA ALA A 174 -8.31 -17.83 4.52
C ALA A 174 -7.01 -17.81 5.35
N CYS A 175 -7.14 -18.02 6.67
CA CYS A 175 -6.02 -18.05 7.62
C CYS A 175 -5.57 -19.46 8.00
N HIS A 176 -6.49 -20.44 8.02
CA HIS A 176 -6.19 -21.81 8.45
C HIS A 176 -5.98 -22.81 7.30
N GLY A 177 -6.24 -22.38 6.06
CA GLY A 177 -6.25 -23.23 4.87
C GLY A 177 -7.52 -24.09 4.76
N PRO A 178 -7.63 -24.93 3.71
CA PRO A 178 -8.80 -25.80 3.51
C PRO A 178 -9.08 -26.71 4.70
N ALA A 179 -10.33 -26.74 5.17
CA ALA A 179 -10.74 -27.37 6.43
C ALA A 179 -11.38 -28.75 6.27
N SER A 180 -11.33 -29.38 5.08
CA SER A 180 -11.93 -30.71 4.86
C SER A 180 -11.36 -31.79 5.81
N ASN A 181 -10.06 -31.74 6.09
CA ASN A 181 -9.41 -32.60 7.07
C ASN A 181 -9.85 -32.28 8.51
N HIS A 182 -10.06 -31.00 8.83
CA HIS A 182 -10.58 -30.56 10.12
C HIS A 182 -12.02 -31.05 10.36
N VAL A 183 -12.90 -30.94 9.37
CA VAL A 183 -14.27 -31.49 9.43
C VAL A 183 -14.25 -33.00 9.63
N SER A 184 -13.39 -33.70 8.89
CA SER A 184 -13.21 -35.14 9.04
C SER A 184 -12.68 -35.51 10.43
N TRP A 185 -11.71 -34.76 10.95
CA TRP A 185 -11.19 -34.90 12.31
C TRP A 185 -12.29 -34.70 13.37
N ALA A 186 -13.13 -33.67 13.22
CA ALA A 186 -14.19 -33.34 14.18
C ALA A 186 -15.23 -34.46 14.35
N GLN A 187 -15.45 -35.25 13.29
CA GLN A 187 -16.36 -36.40 13.27
C GLN A 187 -15.77 -37.68 13.88
N GLN A 188 -14.47 -37.70 14.22
CA GLN A 188 -13.82 -38.87 14.81
C GLN A 188 -14.13 -39.03 16.31
N GLY A 189 -14.01 -40.27 16.80
CA GLY A 189 -14.11 -40.57 18.23
C GLY A 189 -13.10 -39.78 19.07
N ARG A 190 -13.45 -39.48 20.34
CA ARG A 190 -12.67 -38.63 21.27
C ARG A 190 -11.18 -38.99 21.33
N LEU A 191 -10.87 -40.29 21.39
CA LEU A 191 -9.49 -40.77 21.48
C LEU A 191 -8.67 -40.49 20.20
N ARG A 192 -9.29 -40.51 19.03
CA ARG A 192 -8.61 -40.17 17.76
C ARG A 192 -8.40 -38.67 17.64
N ARG A 193 -9.41 -37.87 18.03
CA ARG A 193 -9.28 -36.41 18.04
C ARG A 193 -8.14 -35.90 18.92
N ALA A 194 -7.95 -36.52 20.10
CA ALA A 194 -6.90 -36.14 21.03
C ALA A 194 -5.47 -36.44 20.54
N ARG A 195 -5.29 -37.26 19.49
CA ARG A 195 -3.97 -37.62 18.95
C ARG A 195 -3.43 -36.64 17.92
N ASP A 196 -4.28 -35.78 17.37
CA ASP A 196 -3.90 -34.80 16.36
C ASP A 196 -3.86 -33.38 16.99
N PRO A 197 -2.68 -32.84 17.31
CA PRO A 197 -2.54 -31.51 17.89
C PRO A 197 -2.94 -30.40 16.90
N ALA A 198 -2.81 -30.63 15.59
CA ALA A 198 -3.23 -29.68 14.56
C ALA A 198 -4.74 -29.70 14.31
N ARG A 199 -5.46 -30.70 14.87
CA ARG A 199 -6.91 -30.84 14.77
C ARG A 199 -7.38 -30.90 13.30
N GLY A 200 -6.58 -31.49 12.41
CA GLY A 200 -6.84 -31.53 10.97
C GLY A 200 -6.74 -30.18 10.24
N LEU A 201 -6.26 -29.11 10.86
CA LEU A 201 -6.00 -27.82 10.19
C LEU A 201 -4.70 -27.88 9.40
N VAL A 202 -4.64 -27.16 8.27
CA VAL A 202 -3.40 -26.97 7.51
C VAL A 202 -2.44 -26.07 8.28
N VAL A 203 -2.99 -25.01 8.90
CA VAL A 203 -2.22 -24.08 9.72
C VAL A 203 -2.90 -23.87 11.07
N ALA A 204 -2.19 -24.16 12.15
CA ALA A 204 -2.68 -23.99 13.51
C ALA A 204 -2.40 -22.60 14.11
N LEU A 205 -1.49 -21.80 13.51
CA LEU A 205 -1.01 -20.50 14.04
C LEU A 205 -0.52 -20.60 15.49
N ASP A 206 0.37 -21.56 15.74
CA ASP A 206 0.85 -21.99 17.06
C ASP A 206 2.23 -21.42 17.43
N GLU A 207 2.78 -20.48 16.65
CA GLU A 207 4.12 -19.89 16.87
C GLU A 207 4.27 -19.11 18.19
N ARG A 208 3.16 -18.87 18.88
CA ARG A 208 3.08 -18.24 20.21
C ARG A 208 2.85 -19.25 21.34
N GLN A 209 2.63 -20.54 21.04
CA GLN A 209 2.40 -21.56 22.05
C GLN A 209 3.65 -21.75 22.90
N GLY A 210 3.52 -21.60 24.22
CA GLY A 210 4.65 -21.71 25.15
C GLY A 210 5.62 -20.53 25.12
N VAL A 211 5.30 -19.45 24.40
CA VAL A 211 6.09 -18.22 24.37
C VAL A 211 5.59 -17.26 25.45
N SER A 212 6.52 -16.65 26.18
CA SER A 212 6.26 -15.58 27.14
C SER A 212 7.18 -14.38 26.88
N TRP A 213 6.75 -13.21 27.32
CA TRP A 213 7.52 -11.97 27.25
C TRP A 213 7.99 -11.59 28.65
N ASN A 214 9.29 -11.71 28.91
CA ASN A 214 9.87 -11.54 30.25
C ASN A 214 10.71 -10.25 30.31
N ARG A 215 10.40 -9.37 31.26
CA ARG A 215 11.14 -8.11 31.47
C ARG A 215 12.48 -8.28 32.18
N GLY A 216 12.63 -9.33 32.99
CA GLY A 216 13.76 -9.40 33.93
C GLY A 216 13.83 -8.11 34.75
N ASP A 217 15.04 -7.56 34.90
CA ASP A 217 15.28 -6.29 35.58
C ASP A 217 15.15 -5.07 34.65
N GLY A 218 14.93 -5.29 33.35
CA GLY A 218 14.88 -4.24 32.33
C GLY A 218 13.49 -3.62 32.14
N PRO A 219 13.41 -2.42 31.55
CA PRO A 219 12.12 -1.77 31.28
C PRO A 219 11.38 -2.36 30.06
N THR A 220 12.03 -3.21 29.25
CA THR A 220 11.47 -3.81 28.04
C THR A 220 11.64 -5.33 28.08
N ALA A 221 10.58 -6.07 27.75
CA ALA A 221 10.57 -7.52 27.73
C ALA A 221 11.36 -8.12 26.57
N ALA A 222 11.92 -9.30 26.80
CA ALA A 222 12.47 -10.19 25.78
C ALA A 222 11.58 -11.42 25.61
N ARG A 223 11.52 -11.93 24.38
CA ARG A 223 10.82 -13.17 24.04
C ARG A 223 11.53 -14.35 24.70
N SER A 224 10.80 -15.25 25.35
CA SER A 224 11.38 -16.38 26.08
C SER A 224 12.02 -17.44 25.18
N VAL A 225 11.53 -17.56 23.95
CA VAL A 225 12.03 -18.50 22.93
C VAL A 225 12.24 -17.70 21.64
N PRO A 226 13.39 -17.83 20.96
CA PRO A 226 13.60 -17.20 19.66
C PRO A 226 12.52 -17.59 18.64
N ALA A 227 12.15 -16.67 17.74
CA ALA A 227 11.25 -17.00 16.64
C ALA A 227 12.00 -17.88 15.62
N THR A 228 11.42 -19.02 15.26
CA THR A 228 12.03 -19.98 14.33
C THR A 228 11.34 -20.02 12.98
N THR A 229 10.15 -19.43 12.88
CA THR A 229 9.31 -19.40 11.68
C THR A 229 8.59 -18.05 11.59
N SER A 230 8.06 -17.74 10.41
CA SER A 230 7.31 -16.50 10.12
C SER A 230 5.94 -16.81 9.47
N ARG A 231 5.35 -17.97 9.78
CA ARG A 231 4.15 -18.49 9.12
C ARG A 231 2.96 -17.57 9.33
N GLU A 232 2.70 -17.13 10.55
CA GLU A 232 1.64 -16.20 10.91
C GLU A 232 1.79 -14.89 10.15
N ILE A 233 3.01 -14.34 10.11
CA ILE A 233 3.30 -13.11 9.36
C ILE A 233 2.97 -13.32 7.87
N GLY A 234 3.38 -14.44 7.28
CA GLY A 234 3.06 -14.78 5.88
C GLY A 234 1.55 -14.88 5.62
N VAL A 235 0.79 -15.48 6.53
CA VAL A 235 -0.68 -15.55 6.45
C VAL A 235 -1.31 -14.16 6.46
N CYS A 236 -0.90 -13.29 7.39
CA CYS A 236 -1.39 -11.92 7.46
C CYS A 236 -0.97 -11.08 6.24
N ALA A 237 0.26 -11.27 5.75
CA ALA A 237 0.84 -10.54 4.63
C ALA A 237 0.16 -10.83 3.28
N ARG A 238 -0.62 -11.91 3.17
CA ARG A 238 -1.48 -12.16 1.99
C ARG A 238 -2.37 -10.97 1.68
N CYS A 239 -2.88 -10.30 2.72
CA CYS A 239 -3.78 -9.17 2.60
C CYS A 239 -3.16 -7.85 3.09
N HIS A 240 -2.40 -7.90 4.19
CA HIS A 240 -1.87 -6.69 4.85
C HIS A 240 -0.50 -6.25 4.32
N ALA A 241 -0.25 -6.45 3.02
CA ALA A 241 0.95 -6.00 2.34
C ALA A 241 0.61 -5.38 0.98
N ARG A 242 1.32 -4.32 0.58
CA ARG A 242 1.34 -3.90 -0.82
C ARG A 242 2.12 -4.93 -1.62
N ARG A 243 1.43 -5.66 -2.49
CA ARG A 243 1.98 -6.86 -3.12
C ARG A 243 1.28 -7.20 -4.44
N GLY A 244 2.04 -7.72 -5.40
CA GLY A 244 1.50 -8.34 -6.61
C GLY A 244 1.29 -9.84 -6.41
N GLN A 245 0.21 -10.38 -6.95
CA GLN A 245 -0.08 -11.82 -6.97
C GLN A 245 0.21 -12.39 -8.36
N PHE A 246 0.97 -13.48 -8.43
CA PHE A 246 1.29 -14.14 -9.71
C PHE A 246 0.73 -15.56 -9.81
N THR A 247 0.03 -16.04 -8.78
CA THR A 247 -0.66 -17.33 -8.80
C THR A 247 -1.86 -17.32 -7.84
N ASP A 248 -2.91 -18.06 -8.20
CA ASP A 248 -4.10 -18.20 -7.35
C ASP A 248 -4.00 -19.46 -6.46
N THR A 249 -2.97 -20.31 -6.60
CA THR A 249 -2.91 -21.65 -6.00
C THR A 249 -2.38 -21.69 -4.57
N VAL A 250 -1.78 -20.61 -4.09
CA VAL A 250 -1.16 -20.53 -2.76
C VAL A 250 -2.23 -20.31 -1.69
N ASN A 251 -2.12 -21.05 -0.59
CA ASN A 251 -3.02 -20.97 0.57
C ASN A 251 -2.21 -20.72 1.86
N ALA A 252 -2.88 -20.64 3.00
CA ALA A 252 -2.24 -20.31 4.29
C ALA A 252 -1.06 -21.23 4.67
N GLY A 253 -1.03 -22.48 4.20
CA GLY A 253 0.06 -23.42 4.48
C GLY A 253 1.25 -23.34 3.53
N SER A 254 1.15 -22.54 2.46
CA SER A 254 2.25 -22.32 1.51
C SER A 254 3.23 -21.27 2.04
N ASP A 255 4.45 -21.25 1.52
CA ASP A 255 5.30 -20.07 1.66
C ASP A 255 4.60 -18.90 0.95
N TRP A 256 4.47 -17.76 1.64
CA TRP A 256 3.79 -16.60 1.08
C TRP A 256 4.49 -16.08 -0.18
N LEU A 257 5.82 -16.14 -0.24
CA LEU A 257 6.59 -15.73 -1.42
C LEU A 257 6.47 -16.73 -2.57
N ASP A 258 5.76 -17.86 -2.41
CA ASP A 258 5.41 -18.73 -3.54
C ASP A 258 4.25 -18.20 -4.40
N GLY A 259 3.52 -17.19 -3.93
CA GLY A 259 2.38 -16.63 -4.68
C GLY A 259 2.39 -15.12 -4.83
N PHE A 260 3.23 -14.44 -4.05
CA PHE A 260 3.19 -13.00 -3.92
C PHE A 260 4.58 -12.37 -4.03
N ARG A 261 4.65 -11.21 -4.68
CA ARG A 261 5.82 -10.34 -4.72
C ARG A 261 5.48 -9.06 -3.95
N PRO A 262 6.00 -8.87 -2.73
CA PRO A 262 5.78 -7.65 -1.98
C PRO A 262 6.53 -6.47 -2.60
N ALA A 263 5.99 -5.26 -2.39
CA ALA A 263 6.73 -4.03 -2.63
C ALA A 263 7.84 -3.86 -1.59
N LEU A 264 8.97 -3.31 -2.01
CA LEU A 264 10.07 -2.94 -1.12
C LEU A 264 9.87 -1.51 -0.58
N ILE A 265 10.85 -0.99 0.16
CA ILE A 265 10.87 0.42 0.61
C ILE A 265 11.25 1.30 -0.58
N GLU A 266 10.33 1.48 -1.53
CA GLU A 266 10.59 2.13 -2.81
C GLU A 266 10.21 3.62 -2.81
N PRO A 267 10.91 4.47 -3.58
CA PRO A 267 10.52 5.86 -3.78
C PRO A 267 9.07 5.95 -4.29
N GLY A 268 8.32 6.90 -3.75
CA GLY A 268 6.90 7.07 -4.05
C GLY A 268 6.00 6.32 -3.08
N LEU A 269 6.32 5.07 -2.71
CA LEU A 269 5.54 4.30 -1.74
C LEU A 269 5.89 4.61 -0.28
N TYR A 270 7.19 4.84 -0.02
CA TYR A 270 7.72 5.16 1.29
C TYR A 270 8.52 6.47 1.27
N HIS A 271 8.59 7.12 2.42
CA HIS A 271 9.63 8.11 2.70
C HIS A 271 10.99 7.42 2.86
N VAL A 272 12.08 8.19 2.74
CA VAL A 272 13.46 7.65 2.77
C VAL A 272 13.83 6.96 4.08
N ASP A 273 13.16 7.31 5.18
CA ASP A 273 13.27 6.64 6.48
C ASP A 273 12.31 5.45 6.66
N GLY A 274 11.62 5.05 5.59
CA GLY A 274 10.68 3.95 5.56
C GLY A 274 9.31 4.26 6.18
N GLN A 275 8.95 5.52 6.48
CA GLN A 275 7.54 5.82 6.82
C GLN A 275 6.67 5.58 5.59
N GLN A 276 5.47 5.03 5.80
CA GLN A 276 4.46 4.93 4.74
C GLN A 276 4.18 6.31 4.13
N ARG A 277 4.17 6.39 2.79
CA ARG A 277 3.75 7.58 2.05
C ARG A 277 2.43 7.32 1.35
N GLU A 278 2.40 6.32 0.49
CA GLU A 278 1.19 5.79 -0.14
C GLU A 278 0.64 4.60 0.66
N GLU A 279 -0.50 4.08 0.25
CA GLU A 279 -1.13 2.94 0.93
C GLU A 279 -0.28 1.66 0.72
N VAL A 280 0.58 1.39 1.70
CA VAL A 280 1.49 0.22 1.73
C VAL A 280 1.02 -0.90 2.66
N TYR A 281 -0.15 -0.72 3.26
CA TYR A 281 -0.71 -1.57 4.33
C TYR A 281 0.22 -1.59 5.55
N THR A 282 0.53 -2.75 6.14
CA THR A 282 1.27 -2.81 7.42
C THR A 282 2.51 -3.70 7.38
N TRP A 283 2.54 -4.74 6.54
CA TRP A 283 3.62 -5.73 6.53
C TRP A 283 5.00 -5.09 6.30
N GLY A 284 5.17 -4.28 5.24
CA GLY A 284 6.47 -3.70 4.92
C GLY A 284 6.99 -2.80 6.05
N SER A 285 6.10 -1.98 6.62
CA SER A 285 6.42 -1.17 7.79
C SER A 285 6.71 -2.00 9.04
N PHE A 286 6.06 -3.14 9.24
CA PHE A 286 6.33 -4.02 10.38
C PHE A 286 7.67 -4.75 10.25
N MET A 287 8.03 -5.22 9.06
CA MET A 287 9.27 -5.96 8.82
C MET A 287 10.53 -5.13 9.09
N GLN A 288 10.46 -3.81 8.94
CA GLN A 288 11.53 -2.86 9.27
C GLN A 288 11.58 -2.49 10.76
N SER A 289 10.67 -3.00 11.60
CA SER A 289 10.56 -2.61 13.02
C SER A 289 11.51 -3.39 13.92
N ARG A 290 11.86 -2.79 15.07
CA ARG A 290 12.58 -3.50 16.14
C ARG A 290 11.72 -4.60 16.79
N MET A 291 10.40 -4.47 16.72
CA MET A 291 9.47 -5.47 17.26
C MET A 291 9.59 -6.76 16.47
N HIS A 292 9.53 -6.68 15.14
CA HIS A 292 9.75 -7.83 14.27
C HIS A 292 11.14 -8.45 14.49
N ALA A 293 12.20 -7.62 14.56
CA ALA A 293 13.55 -8.09 14.85
C ALA A 293 13.68 -8.80 16.21
N ALA A 294 12.83 -8.48 17.19
CA ALA A 294 12.76 -9.14 18.49
C ALA A 294 11.84 -10.39 18.51
N GLY A 295 11.25 -10.77 17.38
CA GLY A 295 10.37 -11.94 17.24
C GLY A 295 8.91 -11.69 17.63
N VAL A 296 8.47 -10.41 17.68
CA VAL A 296 7.06 -10.06 17.82
C VAL A 296 6.31 -10.41 16.53
N SER A 297 5.11 -10.94 16.64
CA SER A 297 4.20 -11.21 15.51
C SER A 297 2.94 -10.36 15.57
N CYS A 298 2.11 -10.42 14.52
CA CYS A 298 0.86 -9.66 14.45
C CYS A 298 -0.08 -10.01 15.62
N ALA A 299 -0.17 -11.30 15.94
CA ALA A 299 -1.01 -11.83 16.99
C ALA A 299 -0.47 -11.58 18.40
N ASP A 300 0.70 -10.97 18.61
CA ASP A 300 1.09 -10.46 19.93
C ASP A 300 0.29 -9.21 20.32
N CYS A 301 -0.16 -8.42 19.34
CA CYS A 301 -0.96 -7.22 19.54
C CYS A 301 -2.43 -7.43 19.20
N HIS A 302 -2.73 -8.20 18.15
CA HIS A 302 -4.09 -8.44 17.67
C HIS A 302 -4.62 -9.80 18.09
N GLU A 303 -5.93 -9.87 18.35
CA GLU A 303 -6.66 -11.12 18.49
C GLU A 303 -7.37 -11.41 17.14
N PRO A 304 -6.94 -12.44 16.39
CA PRO A 304 -7.35 -12.61 14.99
C PRO A 304 -8.81 -13.03 14.79
N HIS A 305 -9.50 -13.58 15.79
CA HIS A 305 -10.89 -14.01 15.65
C HIS A 305 -11.89 -12.88 15.89
N SER A 306 -11.58 -11.98 16.80
CA SER A 306 -12.38 -10.79 17.13
C SER A 306 -11.98 -9.56 16.32
N GLY A 307 -10.79 -9.56 15.71
CA GLY A 307 -10.21 -8.40 15.03
C GLY A 307 -9.79 -7.28 15.98
N SER A 308 -9.89 -7.49 17.29
CA SER A 308 -9.60 -6.48 18.32
C SER A 308 -8.15 -6.52 18.77
N LEU A 309 -7.70 -5.47 19.46
CA LEU A 309 -6.44 -5.51 20.19
C LEU A 309 -6.57 -6.45 21.40
N ARG A 310 -5.47 -7.13 21.76
CA ARG A 310 -5.42 -7.98 22.96
C ARG A 310 -5.57 -7.19 24.27
N ALA A 311 -5.19 -5.92 24.24
CA ALA A 311 -5.39 -4.97 25.33
C ALA A 311 -5.69 -3.59 24.74
N ALA A 312 -6.48 -2.79 25.45
CA ALA A 312 -6.93 -1.49 24.96
C ALA A 312 -5.87 -0.39 25.18
N GLY A 313 -5.77 0.55 24.23
CA GLY A 313 -4.90 1.72 24.36
C GLY A 313 -3.44 1.36 24.62
N ASN A 314 -2.77 2.10 25.52
CA ASN A 314 -1.37 1.89 25.87
C ASN A 314 -1.10 0.52 26.52
N ALA A 315 -2.15 -0.16 27.04
CA ALA A 315 -2.00 -1.46 27.66
C ALA A 315 -1.49 -2.54 26.68
N VAL A 316 -1.72 -2.38 25.36
CA VAL A 316 -1.15 -3.30 24.35
C VAL A 316 0.38 -3.20 24.30
N CYS A 317 0.94 -2.00 24.43
CA CYS A 317 2.37 -1.76 24.50
C CYS A 317 2.92 -2.19 25.87
N ALA A 318 2.13 -2.00 26.93
CA ALA A 318 2.48 -2.34 28.31
C ALA A 318 2.69 -3.85 28.55
N GLN A 319 2.23 -4.71 27.64
CA GLN A 319 2.51 -6.14 27.67
C GLN A 319 4.02 -6.42 27.73
N CYS A 320 4.82 -5.58 27.06
CA CYS A 320 6.27 -5.73 26.97
C CYS A 320 7.03 -4.53 27.54
N HIS A 321 6.44 -3.33 27.53
CA HIS A 321 7.08 -2.09 27.97
C HIS A 321 6.58 -1.68 29.36
N ALA A 322 7.49 -1.47 30.31
CA ALA A 322 7.13 -1.09 31.67
C ALA A 322 6.36 0.26 31.68
N PRO A 323 5.09 0.30 32.14
CA PRO A 323 4.30 1.54 32.14
C PRO A 323 4.93 2.64 32.98
N ALA A 324 5.51 2.30 34.13
CA ALA A 324 6.22 3.24 34.99
C ALA A 324 7.41 3.93 34.31
N THR A 325 7.92 3.38 33.21
CA THR A 325 8.98 3.98 32.40
C THR A 325 8.45 4.66 31.15
N PHE A 326 7.55 4.00 30.41
CA PHE A 326 7.17 4.43 29.05
C PHE A 326 5.77 5.06 28.95
N ASP A 327 4.85 4.77 29.86
CA ASP A 327 3.51 5.37 29.92
C ASP A 327 3.43 6.44 31.02
N ALA A 328 4.56 7.09 31.29
CA ALA A 328 4.70 8.14 32.28
C ALA A 328 4.89 9.49 31.61
N SER A 329 4.36 10.56 32.21
CA SER A 329 4.54 11.93 31.71
C SER A 329 6.00 12.36 31.59
N SER A 330 6.90 11.76 32.37
CA SER A 330 8.35 11.96 32.25
C SER A 330 8.94 11.38 30.96
N HIS A 331 8.23 10.48 30.28
CA HIS A 331 8.62 9.91 28.99
C HIS A 331 7.92 10.62 27.82
N HIS A 332 6.59 10.67 27.85
CA HIS A 332 5.85 11.22 26.72
C HIS A 332 5.72 12.75 26.78
N HIS A 333 5.94 13.39 27.92
CA HIS A 333 5.86 14.86 28.11
C HIS A 333 4.51 15.47 27.72
N HIS A 334 3.43 14.72 27.93
CA HIS A 334 2.06 15.20 27.74
C HIS A 334 1.26 15.01 29.02
N GLU A 335 0.13 15.71 29.13
CA GLU A 335 -0.83 15.49 30.21
C GLU A 335 -1.35 14.04 30.17
N PRO A 336 -1.43 13.35 31.32
CA PRO A 336 -2.00 12.00 31.39
C PRO A 336 -3.40 11.94 30.78
N GLY A 337 -3.65 10.96 29.90
CA GLY A 337 -4.94 10.77 29.24
C GLY A 337 -5.20 11.67 28.03
N SER A 338 -4.30 12.60 27.72
CA SER A 338 -4.39 13.40 26.50
C SER A 338 -4.16 12.53 25.23
N PRO A 339 -4.61 12.97 24.04
CA PRO A 339 -4.29 12.26 22.80
C PRO A 339 -2.80 12.03 22.59
N GLY A 340 -1.95 12.98 22.99
CA GLY A 340 -0.49 12.90 22.88
C GLY A 340 0.17 11.95 23.87
N SER A 341 -0.50 11.55 24.96
CA SER A 341 0.03 10.53 25.89
C SER A 341 -0.13 9.10 25.38
N ARG A 342 -0.78 8.88 24.23
CA ARG A 342 -0.96 7.55 23.64
C ARG A 342 0.31 7.12 22.93
N CYS A 343 0.82 5.92 23.21
CA CYS A 343 2.05 5.40 22.59
C CYS A 343 1.98 5.47 21.05
N VAL A 344 0.83 5.09 20.49
CA VAL A 344 0.58 5.07 19.04
C VAL A 344 0.58 6.46 18.41
N ALA A 345 0.32 7.54 19.17
CA ALA A 345 0.30 8.90 18.63
C ALA A 345 1.68 9.31 18.09
N CYS A 346 2.76 8.85 18.75
CA CYS A 346 4.13 9.18 18.36
C CYS A 346 4.84 8.03 17.64
N HIS A 347 4.66 6.79 18.11
CA HIS A 347 5.42 5.64 17.63
C HIS A 347 4.78 4.96 16.40
N MET A 348 3.49 5.21 16.16
CA MET A 348 2.74 4.64 15.04
C MET A 348 1.88 5.74 14.39
N PRO A 349 2.45 6.84 13.89
CA PRO A 349 1.67 7.95 13.33
C PRO A 349 0.75 7.46 12.21
N ALA A 350 -0.42 8.08 12.09
CA ALA A 350 -1.41 7.71 11.09
C ALA A 350 -1.29 8.58 9.84
N THR A 351 -1.50 7.97 8.67
CA THR A 351 -1.75 8.67 7.39
C THR A 351 -3.18 8.35 6.96
N THR A 352 -3.91 9.36 6.47
CA THR A 352 -5.28 9.14 5.97
C THR A 352 -5.24 8.78 4.49
N TYR A 353 -5.73 7.60 4.17
CA TYR A 353 -5.89 7.11 2.80
C TYR A 353 -7.36 7.11 2.42
N MET A 354 -7.65 6.98 1.12
CA MET A 354 -9.02 6.87 0.60
C MET A 354 -9.95 7.97 1.16
N VAL A 355 -9.38 9.18 1.33
CA VAL A 355 -10.00 10.39 1.91
C VAL A 355 -10.34 10.30 3.41
N VAL A 356 -10.81 9.16 3.91
CA VAL A 356 -11.42 9.04 5.25
C VAL A 356 -10.91 7.89 6.11
N ASP A 357 -9.90 7.15 5.64
CA ASP A 357 -9.37 5.95 6.28
C ASP A 357 -7.99 6.17 6.92
N PRO A 358 -7.91 6.53 8.21
CA PRO A 358 -6.64 6.70 8.90
C PRO A 358 -5.98 5.34 9.18
N ARG A 359 -4.72 5.19 8.77
CA ARG A 359 -3.95 3.97 8.98
C ARG A 359 -2.63 4.25 9.68
N HIS A 360 -2.38 3.51 10.75
CA HIS A 360 -1.17 3.61 11.55
C HIS A 360 0.04 2.97 10.85
N ASP A 361 1.17 3.67 10.84
CA ASP A 361 2.45 3.11 10.42
C ASP A 361 2.94 2.06 11.45
N HIS A 362 3.21 0.85 10.97
CA HIS A 362 3.60 -0.29 11.83
C HIS A 362 5.12 -0.46 11.99
N SER A 363 5.92 0.59 11.75
CA SER A 363 7.36 0.56 12.05
C SER A 363 7.69 0.69 13.54
N LEU A 364 6.72 1.14 14.35
CA LEU A 364 6.82 1.34 15.79
C LEU A 364 8.09 2.10 16.19
N ARG A 365 8.45 3.11 15.40
CA ARG A 365 9.76 3.78 15.46
C ARG A 365 9.85 4.74 16.63
N ILE A 366 11.07 5.01 17.08
CA ILE A 366 11.33 6.17 17.94
C ILE A 366 11.13 7.44 17.07
N PRO A 367 10.38 8.46 17.52
CA PRO A 367 10.19 9.69 16.75
C PRO A 367 11.51 10.39 16.43
N ARG A 368 11.70 10.81 15.18
CA ARG A 368 12.94 11.44 14.68
C ARG A 368 12.69 12.78 13.96
N PRO A 369 12.20 13.82 14.67
CA PRO A 369 12.08 15.15 14.07
C PRO A 369 13.42 15.72 13.58
N ASP A 370 14.56 15.25 14.11
CA ASP A 370 15.89 15.57 13.56
C ASP A 370 16.11 15.04 12.14
N GLN A 371 15.53 13.88 11.80
CA GLN A 371 15.51 13.37 10.41
C GLN A 371 14.54 14.18 9.54
N SER A 372 13.43 14.69 10.08
CA SER A 372 12.58 15.63 9.35
C SER A 372 13.32 16.90 8.95
N VAL A 373 14.15 17.46 9.84
CA VAL A 373 14.96 18.66 9.54
C VAL A 373 15.98 18.41 8.44
N SER A 374 16.64 17.25 8.45
CA SER A 374 17.77 16.94 7.55
C SER A 374 17.35 16.28 6.23
N LEU A 375 16.27 15.50 6.24
CA LEU A 375 15.84 14.65 5.12
C LEU A 375 14.43 15.00 4.61
N GLY A 376 13.70 15.90 5.29
CA GLY A 376 12.32 16.25 4.90
C GLY A 376 11.30 15.13 5.12
N THR A 377 11.59 14.15 5.99
CA THR A 377 10.64 13.08 6.33
C THR A 377 9.54 13.59 7.27
N PRO A 378 8.35 12.97 7.30
CA PRO A 378 7.29 13.32 8.25
C PRO A 378 7.74 13.14 9.70
N ASN A 379 7.08 13.83 10.63
CA ASN A 379 7.21 13.55 12.06
C ASN A 379 5.85 13.61 12.74
N ALA A 380 5.68 12.81 13.79
CA ALA A 380 4.44 12.71 14.53
C ALA A 380 4.05 14.00 15.28
N CYS A 381 5.02 14.84 15.65
CA CYS A 381 4.78 16.07 16.42
C CYS A 381 3.96 17.09 15.60
N GLY A 382 4.30 17.23 14.32
CA GLY A 382 3.62 18.14 13.40
C GLY A 382 2.15 17.81 13.13
N ASN A 383 1.67 16.61 13.52
CA ASN A 383 0.27 16.24 13.37
C ASN A 383 -0.66 16.88 14.43
N CYS A 384 -0.08 17.42 15.51
CA CYS A 384 -0.84 18.00 16.63
C CYS A 384 -0.39 19.42 16.99
N HIS A 385 0.87 19.78 16.71
CA HIS A 385 1.46 21.06 17.10
C HIS A 385 1.49 22.04 15.93
N ASP A 386 0.31 22.52 15.55
CA ASP A 386 0.17 23.54 14.52
C ASP A 386 0.99 24.80 14.86
N GLY A 387 1.67 25.36 13.85
CA GLY A 387 2.51 26.55 14.01
C GLY A 387 3.94 26.28 14.51
N HIS A 388 4.31 25.03 14.79
CA HIS A 388 5.68 24.64 15.11
C HIS A 388 6.32 23.84 13.99
N ASP A 389 7.59 24.11 13.70
CA ASP A 389 8.36 23.39 12.68
C ASP A 389 9.08 22.16 13.25
N ALA A 390 9.69 21.36 12.36
CA ALA A 390 10.47 20.19 12.77
C ALA A 390 11.69 20.54 13.64
N ARG A 391 12.24 21.75 13.54
CA ARG A 391 13.39 22.17 14.36
C ARG A 391 12.98 22.38 15.82
N TRP A 392 11.81 22.95 16.04
CA TRP A 392 11.22 23.04 17.38
C TRP A 392 11.06 21.65 18.02
N ALA A 393 10.46 20.70 17.29
CA ALA A 393 10.27 19.34 17.79
C ALA A 393 11.62 18.64 18.05
N ALA A 394 12.61 18.82 17.16
CA ALA A 394 13.95 18.28 17.33
C ALA A 394 14.66 18.85 18.56
N ALA A 395 14.52 20.15 18.82
CA ALA A 395 15.08 20.80 20.01
C ALA A 395 14.42 20.30 21.30
N ALA A 396 13.10 20.13 21.31
CA ALA A 396 12.38 19.58 22.46
C ALA A 396 12.84 18.15 22.80
N ILE A 397 12.89 17.26 21.79
CA ILE A 397 13.37 15.88 21.97
C ILE A 397 14.83 15.84 22.44
N ALA A 398 15.69 16.71 21.90
CA ALA A 398 17.09 16.78 22.33
C ALA A 398 17.22 17.27 23.78
N GLY A 399 16.36 18.19 24.23
CA GLY A 399 16.31 18.65 25.61
C GLY A 399 15.85 17.58 26.59
N TRP A 400 14.82 16.81 26.24
CA TRP A 400 14.31 15.70 27.07
C TRP A 400 15.25 14.49 27.08
N TYR A 401 15.90 14.21 25.94
CA TYR A 401 16.75 13.04 25.74
C TYR A 401 18.13 13.42 25.18
N PRO A 402 19.04 13.99 26.01
CA PRO A 402 20.38 14.38 25.57
C PRO A 402 21.21 13.22 24.99
N GLN A 403 20.99 12.01 25.51
CA GLN A 403 21.61 10.77 25.02
C GLN A 403 20.57 9.88 24.32
N ARG A 404 19.87 10.41 23.31
CA ARG A 404 18.87 9.64 22.58
C ARG A 404 19.48 8.40 21.93
N LYS A 405 18.72 7.31 21.89
CA LYS A 405 19.09 6.13 21.11
C LYS A 405 19.02 6.47 19.61
N PRO A 406 19.95 5.97 18.77
CA PRO A 406 20.07 6.34 17.36
C PRO A 406 18.92 5.87 16.44
N GLY A 407 17.86 5.22 16.96
CA GLY A 407 16.77 4.62 16.18
C GLY A 407 17.19 3.33 15.47
N PHE A 408 16.25 2.71 14.72
CA PHE A 408 16.53 1.50 13.92
C PHE A 408 16.58 1.79 12.41
N GLN A 409 16.17 2.99 12.01
CA GLN A 409 16.11 3.46 10.62
C GLN A 409 17.39 4.22 10.22
N ALA A 410 18.55 3.66 10.55
CA ALA A 410 19.84 4.26 10.24
C ALA A 410 20.12 4.35 8.72
N PHE A 411 19.41 3.56 7.92
CA PHE A 411 19.49 3.55 6.46
C PHE A 411 18.97 4.83 5.78
N ALA A 412 18.23 5.69 6.50
CA ALA A 412 17.48 6.80 5.90
C ALA A 412 18.36 7.78 5.09
N ALA A 413 19.53 8.14 5.62
CA ALA A 413 20.46 9.05 4.94
C ALA A 413 21.03 8.42 3.66
N THR A 414 21.37 7.13 3.72
CA THR A 414 21.84 6.37 2.55
C THR A 414 20.77 6.29 1.47
N PHE A 415 19.52 6.00 1.83
CA PHE A 415 18.41 5.97 0.87
C PHE A 415 18.15 7.35 0.27
N ALA A 416 18.20 8.41 1.09
CA ALA A 416 18.05 9.77 0.59
C ALA A 416 19.16 10.18 -0.39
N ALA A 417 20.42 9.81 -0.12
CA ALA A 417 21.53 10.05 -1.03
C ALA A 417 21.36 9.28 -2.36
N ALA A 418 21.03 7.98 -2.26
CA ALA A 418 20.79 7.13 -3.42
C ALA A 418 19.60 7.61 -4.27
N ASP A 419 18.52 8.05 -3.65
CA ASP A 419 17.32 8.53 -4.35
C ASP A 419 17.55 9.89 -5.04
N ARG A 420 18.59 10.64 -4.64
CA ARG A 420 19.08 11.83 -5.36
C ARG A 420 20.13 11.53 -6.43
N GLY A 421 20.53 10.27 -6.59
CA GLY A 421 21.56 9.85 -7.54
C GLY A 421 22.98 10.22 -7.11
N ASP A 422 23.24 10.38 -5.81
CA ASP A 422 24.58 10.65 -5.28
C ASP A 422 25.49 9.42 -5.48
N PRO A 423 26.58 9.51 -6.27
CA PRO A 423 27.48 8.37 -6.49
C PRO A 423 28.17 7.89 -5.20
N ALA A 424 28.33 8.77 -4.20
CA ALA A 424 28.90 8.39 -2.91
C ALA A 424 27.99 7.44 -2.11
N ALA A 425 26.71 7.32 -2.50
CA ALA A 425 25.78 6.39 -1.86
C ALA A 425 26.09 4.92 -2.17
N ASP A 426 26.80 4.60 -3.27
CA ASP A 426 27.05 3.22 -3.71
C ASP A 426 27.76 2.37 -2.64
N ALA A 427 28.82 2.92 -2.02
CA ALA A 427 29.56 2.24 -0.95
C ALA A 427 28.68 2.02 0.29
N ALA A 428 27.86 3.02 0.65
CA ALA A 428 26.95 2.93 1.78
C ALA A 428 25.79 1.95 1.53
N LEU A 429 25.28 1.86 0.29
CA LEU A 429 24.30 0.85 -0.11
C LEU A 429 24.91 -0.55 -0.02
N ALA A 430 26.11 -0.76 -0.57
CA ALA A 430 26.80 -2.04 -0.50
C ALA A 430 27.04 -2.50 0.96
N ALA A 431 27.40 -1.57 1.85
CA ALA A 431 27.52 -1.85 3.29
C ALA A 431 26.18 -2.22 3.94
N LEU A 432 25.07 -1.55 3.57
CA LEU A 432 23.74 -1.93 4.06
C LEU A 432 23.35 -3.34 3.60
N VAL A 433 23.69 -3.74 2.37
CA VAL A 433 23.36 -5.07 1.84
C VAL A 433 24.03 -6.19 2.66
N THR A 434 25.26 -5.99 3.11
CA THR A 434 26.03 -7.01 3.85
C THR A 434 25.85 -6.93 5.36
N ASP A 435 25.23 -5.87 5.89
CA ASP A 435 24.93 -5.72 7.31
C ASP A 435 23.72 -6.57 7.73
N ALA A 436 24.00 -7.75 8.30
CA ALA A 436 22.99 -8.67 8.82
C ALA A 436 22.20 -8.12 10.04
N ALA A 437 22.63 -7.02 10.65
CA ALA A 437 21.84 -6.34 11.68
C ALA A 437 20.69 -5.50 11.09
N GLN A 438 20.72 -5.20 9.79
CA GLN A 438 19.61 -4.53 9.11
C GLN A 438 18.47 -5.51 8.79
N PRO A 439 17.21 -5.06 8.84
CA PRO A 439 16.09 -5.87 8.37
C PRO A 439 16.26 -6.31 6.90
N ALA A 440 15.84 -7.55 6.59
CA ALA A 440 15.91 -8.09 5.23
C ALA A 440 15.24 -7.18 4.19
N ILE A 441 14.09 -6.56 4.51
CA ILE A 441 13.42 -5.61 3.61
C ILE A 441 14.26 -4.36 3.33
N VAL A 442 15.04 -3.88 4.31
CA VAL A 442 15.96 -2.74 4.13
C VAL A 442 17.11 -3.15 3.22
N ARG A 443 17.70 -4.32 3.46
CA ARG A 443 18.80 -4.87 2.64
C ARG A 443 18.36 -5.09 1.19
N ALA A 444 17.19 -5.70 0.99
CA ALA A 444 16.58 -5.86 -0.34
C ALA A 444 16.29 -4.51 -1.01
N SER A 445 15.80 -3.53 -0.26
CA SER A 445 15.56 -2.17 -0.76
C SER A 445 16.85 -1.43 -1.11
N ALA A 446 17.97 -1.72 -0.45
CA ALA A 446 19.28 -1.18 -0.79
C ALA A 446 19.78 -1.76 -2.13
N ILE A 447 19.60 -3.07 -2.36
CA ILE A 447 19.91 -3.71 -3.64
C ILE A 447 19.11 -3.07 -4.78
N ALA A 448 17.80 -2.89 -4.60
CA ALA A 448 16.94 -2.28 -5.61
C ALA A 448 17.32 -0.83 -5.95
N ARG A 449 17.91 -0.10 -5.00
CA ARG A 449 18.47 1.25 -5.24
C ARG A 449 19.79 1.19 -6.01
N GLY A 450 20.71 0.32 -5.58
CA GLY A 450 22.01 0.13 -6.23
C GLY A 450 21.88 -0.33 -7.69
N ALA A 451 20.92 -1.22 -7.97
CA ALA A 451 20.66 -1.67 -9.33
C ALA A 451 20.35 -0.53 -10.32
N ARG A 452 19.83 0.62 -9.84
CA ARG A 452 19.60 1.81 -10.66
C ARG A 452 20.88 2.61 -10.94
N SER A 453 21.88 2.57 -10.05
CA SER A 453 23.15 3.28 -10.24
C SER A 453 24.12 2.51 -11.14
N GLY A 454 24.08 1.18 -11.15
CA GLY A 454 24.88 0.35 -12.05
C GLY A 454 26.37 0.19 -11.66
N GLY A 455 26.81 0.78 -10.54
CA GLY A 455 28.19 0.70 -10.04
C GLY A 455 28.72 -0.71 -9.66
N PRO A 456 30.04 -0.98 -9.77
CA PRO A 456 30.63 -2.31 -9.53
C PRO A 456 30.52 -2.78 -8.07
N GLN A 457 30.50 -1.86 -7.10
CA GLN A 457 30.46 -2.22 -5.68
C GLN A 457 29.12 -2.87 -5.27
N TRP A 458 27.99 -2.38 -5.81
CA TRP A 458 26.70 -3.00 -5.53
C TRP A 458 26.54 -4.34 -6.25
N GLN A 459 27.15 -4.53 -7.43
CA GLN A 459 27.13 -5.81 -8.14
C GLN A 459 27.80 -6.90 -7.29
N ALA A 460 28.98 -6.61 -6.73
CA ALA A 460 29.67 -7.52 -5.82
C ALA A 460 28.82 -7.83 -4.58
N ALA A 461 28.19 -6.81 -3.97
CA ALA A 461 27.29 -7.00 -2.84
C ALA A 461 26.06 -7.86 -3.20
N SER A 462 25.51 -7.69 -4.41
CA SER A 462 24.37 -8.47 -4.90
C SER A 462 24.74 -9.92 -5.14
N VAL A 463 25.92 -10.19 -5.72
CA VAL A 463 26.42 -11.57 -5.88
C VAL A 463 26.56 -12.26 -4.52
N ALA A 464 27.11 -11.58 -3.52
CA ALA A 464 27.19 -12.12 -2.15
C ALA A 464 25.80 -12.39 -1.56
N ALA A 465 24.83 -11.53 -1.82
CA ALA A 465 23.46 -11.63 -1.34
C ALA A 465 22.64 -12.76 -2.00
N LEU A 466 23.10 -13.38 -3.10
CA LEU A 466 22.41 -14.53 -3.72
C LEU A 466 22.37 -15.76 -2.78
N GLY A 467 23.29 -15.86 -1.82
CA GLY A 467 23.35 -16.93 -0.82
C GLY A 467 22.68 -16.59 0.52
N ASP A 468 21.97 -15.46 0.62
CA ASP A 468 21.40 -15.00 1.89
C ASP A 468 20.34 -15.96 2.45
N GLY A 469 20.19 -16.02 3.77
CA GLY A 469 19.15 -16.84 4.41
C GLY A 469 17.73 -16.37 4.10
N ASP A 470 17.53 -15.07 3.85
CA ASP A 470 16.23 -14.48 3.57
C ASP A 470 15.91 -14.46 2.07
N ALA A 471 14.75 -15.02 1.70
CA ALA A 471 14.33 -15.13 0.31
C ALA A 471 14.05 -13.78 -0.35
N LEU A 472 13.67 -12.74 0.40
CA LEU A 472 13.48 -11.39 -0.13
C LEU A 472 14.81 -10.76 -0.55
N VAL A 473 15.87 -11.00 0.23
CA VAL A 473 17.23 -10.54 -0.10
C VAL A 473 17.74 -11.27 -1.33
N ARG A 474 17.59 -12.60 -1.40
CA ARG A 474 17.95 -13.39 -2.59
C ARG A 474 17.17 -12.97 -3.85
N THR A 475 15.88 -12.68 -3.71
CA THR A 475 15.03 -12.18 -4.80
C THR A 475 15.57 -10.85 -5.31
N ALA A 476 15.79 -9.88 -4.42
CA ALA A 476 16.30 -8.56 -4.80
C ALA A 476 17.71 -8.64 -5.39
N ALA A 477 18.58 -9.52 -4.88
CA ALA A 477 19.91 -9.78 -5.43
C ALA A 477 19.85 -10.28 -6.88
N ALA A 478 18.98 -11.26 -7.15
CA ALA A 478 18.79 -11.79 -8.50
C ALA A 478 18.25 -10.71 -9.45
N GLU A 479 17.21 -9.96 -9.04
CA GLU A 479 16.65 -8.86 -9.84
C GLU A 479 17.65 -7.71 -10.04
N GLY A 480 18.47 -7.41 -9.03
CA GLY A 480 19.50 -6.38 -9.11
C GLY A 480 20.51 -6.69 -10.19
N LEU A 481 20.93 -7.96 -10.32
CA LEU A 481 21.89 -8.40 -11.33
C LEU A 481 21.31 -8.45 -12.77
N ARG A 482 20.03 -8.10 -13.00
CA ARG A 482 19.42 -8.14 -14.33
C ARG A 482 20.18 -7.31 -15.37
N SER A 483 20.71 -6.14 -14.98
CA SER A 483 21.48 -5.26 -15.86
C SER A 483 22.98 -5.55 -15.88
N ALA A 484 23.44 -6.58 -15.15
CA ALA A 484 24.85 -6.95 -15.12
C ALA A 484 25.29 -7.65 -16.42
N ASP A 485 26.61 -7.78 -16.58
CA ASP A 485 27.21 -8.45 -17.73
C ASP A 485 26.60 -9.85 -17.95
N PRO A 486 26.25 -10.22 -19.21
CA PRO A 486 25.66 -11.53 -19.49
C PRO A 486 26.46 -12.73 -18.97
N ALA A 487 27.80 -12.66 -18.96
CA ALA A 487 28.64 -13.73 -18.44
C ALA A 487 28.48 -13.87 -16.93
N LEU A 488 28.45 -12.75 -16.19
CA LEU A 488 28.19 -12.77 -14.75
C LEU A 488 26.82 -13.35 -14.43
N ARG A 489 25.78 -12.96 -15.19
CA ARG A 489 24.43 -13.50 -15.03
C ARG A 489 24.39 -15.02 -15.27
N ALA A 490 25.04 -15.48 -16.35
CA ALA A 490 25.11 -16.89 -16.71
C ALA A 490 25.91 -17.73 -15.69
N GLU A 491 26.88 -17.14 -15.00
CA GLU A 491 27.64 -17.82 -13.96
C GLU A 491 26.86 -17.91 -12.63
N GLN A 492 26.25 -16.81 -12.19
CA GLN A 492 25.74 -16.68 -10.83
C GLN A 492 24.27 -17.11 -10.66
N LEU A 493 23.40 -16.78 -11.62
CA LEU A 493 21.96 -16.96 -11.47
C LEU A 493 21.41 -18.39 -11.66
N PRO A 494 22.02 -19.32 -12.44
CA PRO A 494 21.44 -20.65 -12.63
C PRO A 494 21.21 -21.43 -11.33
N LYS A 495 22.04 -21.21 -10.31
CA LYS A 495 21.91 -21.87 -9.00
C LYS A 495 20.58 -21.54 -8.32
N LEU A 496 20.04 -20.33 -8.56
CA LEU A 496 18.77 -19.88 -7.98
C LEU A 496 17.53 -20.42 -8.71
N LEU A 497 17.68 -21.05 -9.88
CA LEU A 497 16.55 -21.72 -10.54
C LEU A 497 16.05 -22.93 -9.76
N ALA A 498 16.84 -23.44 -8.81
CA ALA A 498 16.48 -24.52 -7.90
C ALA A 498 16.20 -24.03 -6.45
N ASP A 499 16.14 -22.71 -6.21
CA ASP A 499 15.80 -22.16 -4.89
C ASP A 499 14.45 -22.71 -4.42
N PRO A 500 14.25 -23.04 -3.12
CA PRO A 500 12.97 -23.53 -2.62
C PRO A 500 11.81 -22.54 -2.81
N VAL A 501 12.08 -21.24 -2.85
CA VAL A 501 11.06 -20.19 -2.97
C VAL A 501 10.84 -19.79 -4.43
N ARG A 502 9.59 -19.86 -4.89
CA ARG A 502 9.21 -19.59 -6.28
C ARG A 502 9.53 -18.17 -6.73
N LEU A 503 9.38 -17.18 -5.85
CA LEU A 503 9.72 -15.80 -6.19
C LEU A 503 11.20 -15.64 -6.54
N VAL A 504 12.11 -16.31 -5.82
CA VAL A 504 13.55 -16.32 -6.11
C VAL A 504 13.82 -16.97 -7.46
N ARG A 505 13.21 -18.14 -7.72
CA ARG A 505 13.31 -18.81 -9.03
C ARG A 505 12.82 -17.92 -10.18
N MET A 506 11.71 -17.20 -9.99
CA MET A 506 11.15 -16.29 -10.97
C MET A 506 12.06 -15.07 -11.21
N ALA A 507 12.64 -14.50 -10.16
CA ALA A 507 13.61 -13.41 -10.26
C ALA A 507 14.87 -13.84 -11.03
N ALA A 508 15.40 -15.03 -10.73
CA ALA A 508 16.55 -15.59 -11.43
C ALA A 508 16.25 -15.82 -12.92
N ALA A 509 15.10 -16.45 -13.25
CA ALA A 509 14.69 -16.71 -14.62
C ALA A 509 14.51 -15.43 -15.45
N ARG A 510 13.85 -14.40 -14.89
CA ARG A 510 13.69 -13.09 -15.55
C ARG A 510 15.03 -12.41 -15.79
N SER A 511 15.92 -12.46 -14.80
CA SER A 511 17.22 -11.78 -14.87
C SER A 511 18.18 -12.48 -15.83
N LEU A 512 18.06 -13.80 -16.00
CA LEU A 512 18.76 -14.54 -17.06
C LEU A 512 18.24 -14.18 -18.46
N ALA A 513 16.93 -14.03 -18.63
CA ALA A 513 16.31 -13.76 -19.93
C ALA A 513 16.64 -12.38 -20.52
N GLY A 514 16.97 -11.38 -19.68
CA GLY A 514 17.25 -10.00 -20.11
C GLY A 514 16.17 -9.02 -19.72
#